data_AF-A0A953EJZ8-F1
#
_entry.id   AF-A0A953EJZ8-F1
#
_cell.length_a   1.000
_cell.length_b   1.000
_cell.length_c   1.000
_cell.angle_alpha   90.00
_cell.angle_beta   90.00
_cell.angle_gamma   90.00
#
_symmetry.space_group_name_H-M   'P 1'
#
loop_
_entity.id
_entity.type
_entity.pdbx_description
1 polymer ?
#
loop_
_entity_poly.entity_id
_entity_poly.type
_entity_poly.pdbx_seq_one_letter_code
_entity_poly.pdbx_strand_id
1 'polypeptide(L)'
;MSNIKSKDYEYLETSREAADRGLRRITRPAFVDKAVRKSKSRITIYLDADIVDHFKKQTKNGSVGYQTLINQALREKIDTPTAIDDPIEKLLKDKKILRRLKSSLKGV
;
A
#
# COMPACT_ATOMS: atom_id res chain seq x y z
N MET A 1 -17.76 22.86 -31.95
CA MET A 1 -16.70 23.67 -31.32
C MET A 1 -15.88 22.75 -30.43
N SER A 2 -14.61 22.55 -30.75
CA SER A 2 -13.71 21.61 -30.07
C SER A 2 -13.57 21.95 -28.59
N ASN A 3 -13.99 21.02 -27.74
CA ASN A 3 -13.81 21.08 -26.30
C ASN A 3 -12.32 20.86 -26.00
N ILE A 4 -11.53 21.94 -26.11
CA ILE A 4 -10.12 21.96 -25.73
C ILE A 4 -10.13 21.74 -24.22
N LYS A 5 -9.91 20.49 -23.78
CA LYS A 5 -9.76 20.16 -22.37
C LYS A 5 -8.71 21.12 -21.79
N SER A 6 -9.16 21.98 -20.88
CA SER A 6 -8.30 22.79 -20.01
C SER A 6 -7.13 21.92 -19.57
N LYS A 7 -5.90 22.33 -19.89
CA LYS A 7 -4.72 21.63 -19.41
C LYS A 7 -4.53 22.04 -17.95
N ASP A 8 -4.71 21.10 -17.04
CA ASP A 8 -4.55 21.32 -15.60
C ASP A 8 -3.07 21.36 -15.15
N TYR A 9 -2.17 21.78 -16.04
CA TYR A 9 -0.73 21.89 -15.83
C TYR A 9 -0.13 22.99 -16.72
N GLU A 10 0.88 23.68 -16.18
CA GLU A 10 1.62 24.75 -16.84
C GLU A 10 3.04 24.28 -17.17
N TYR A 11 3.62 24.79 -18.26
CA TYR A 11 5.01 24.54 -18.58
C TYR A 11 5.91 25.44 -17.74
N LEU A 12 6.90 24.84 -17.12
CA LEU A 12 7.94 25.55 -16.37
C LEU A 12 9.23 25.59 -17.20
N GLU A 13 10.07 26.59 -16.95
CA GLU A 13 11.39 26.65 -17.57
C GLU A 13 12.19 25.37 -17.31
N THR A 14 12.75 24.82 -18.39
CA THR A 14 13.59 23.62 -18.40
C THR A 14 15.06 23.99 -18.54
N SER A 15 15.93 23.23 -17.86
CA SER A 15 17.38 23.26 -18.15
C SER A 15 17.61 22.95 -19.64
N ARG A 16 18.65 23.55 -20.23
CA ARG A 16 19.06 23.28 -21.62
C ARG A 16 19.27 21.79 -21.88
N GLU A 17 19.95 21.10 -20.94
CA GLU A 17 20.19 19.65 -21.02
C GLU A 17 18.90 18.81 -21.08
N ALA A 18 17.86 19.25 -20.38
CA ALA A 18 16.56 18.58 -20.38
C ALA A 18 15.79 18.86 -21.68
N ALA A 19 15.89 20.08 -22.19
CA ALA A 19 15.28 20.48 -23.45
C ALA A 19 15.88 19.74 -24.65
N ASP A 20 17.21 19.55 -24.67
CA ASP A 20 17.92 18.77 -25.69
C ASP A 20 17.48 17.30 -25.71
N ARG A 21 17.05 16.77 -24.57
CA ARG A 21 16.45 15.43 -24.42
C ARG A 21 14.94 15.40 -24.70
N GLY A 22 14.34 16.51 -25.12
CA GLY A 22 12.90 16.63 -25.35
C GLY A 22 12.05 16.56 -24.07
N LEU A 23 12.66 16.65 -22.89
CA LEU A 23 11.98 16.64 -21.61
C LEU A 23 11.46 18.04 -21.30
N ARG A 24 10.22 18.11 -20.80
CA ARG A 24 9.57 19.36 -20.40
C ARG A 24 9.23 19.31 -18.92
N ARG A 25 9.53 20.39 -18.21
CA ARG A 25 9.11 20.55 -16.81
C ARG A 25 7.68 21.08 -16.83
N ILE A 26 6.80 20.40 -16.11
CA ILE A 26 5.40 20.80 -15.95
C ILE A 26 5.09 20.98 -14.47
N THR A 27 4.14 21.85 -14.14
CA THR A 27 3.55 21.86 -12.80
C THR A 27 2.87 20.52 -12.53
N ARG A 28 2.85 20.11 -11.26
CA ARG A 28 2.26 18.84 -10.87
C ARG A 28 0.77 18.86 -11.22
N PRO A 29 0.28 17.97 -12.09
CA PRO A 29 -1.10 18.04 -12.53
C PRO A 29 -2.08 17.58 -11.44
N ALA A 30 -3.25 18.21 -11.36
CA ALA A 30 -4.27 17.92 -10.35
C ALA A 30 -4.80 16.46 -10.39
N PHE A 31 -4.79 15.80 -11.55
CA PHE A 31 -5.22 14.40 -11.66
C PHE A 31 -4.30 13.43 -10.90
N VAL A 32 -3.03 13.78 -10.72
CA VAL A 32 -2.06 12.97 -9.96
C VAL A 32 -2.46 12.96 -8.49
N ASP A 33 -2.85 14.11 -7.94
CA ASP A 33 -3.31 14.21 -6.55
C ASP A 33 -4.64 13.47 -6.35
N LYS A 34 -5.54 13.54 -7.35
CA LYS A 34 -6.80 12.78 -7.34
C LYS A 34 -6.57 11.26 -7.29
N ALA A 35 -5.61 10.75 -8.05
CA ALA A 35 -5.25 9.33 -8.04
C ALA A 35 -4.63 8.88 -6.70
N VAL A 36 -3.75 9.71 -6.12
CA VAL A 36 -3.11 9.42 -4.81
C VAL A 36 -4.15 9.39 -3.69
N ARG A 37 -5.13 10.30 -3.69
CA ARG A 37 -6.21 10.31 -2.68
C ARG A 37 -7.14 9.10 -2.79
N LYS A 38 -7.33 8.53 -4.00
CA LYS A 38 -8.19 7.36 -4.18
C LYS A 38 -7.61 6.08 -3.54
N SER A 39 -6.29 5.97 -3.42
CA SER A 39 -5.62 4.77 -2.91
C SER A 39 -5.13 4.89 -1.45
N LYS A 40 -5.25 6.07 -0.83
CA LYS A 40 -4.77 6.33 0.52
C LYS A 40 -5.86 6.96 1.37
N SER A 41 -6.25 6.28 2.44
CA SER A 41 -7.12 6.85 3.47
C SER A 41 -6.28 7.61 4.50
N ARG A 42 -6.70 8.82 4.87
CA ARG A 42 -6.09 9.56 5.98
C ARG A 42 -6.63 9.00 7.30
N ILE A 43 -5.74 8.50 8.14
CA ILE A 43 -6.08 8.01 9.49
C ILE A 43 -5.39 8.88 10.54
N THR A 44 -6.05 9.07 11.68
CA THR A 44 -5.46 9.69 12.86
C THR A 44 -5.32 8.60 13.91
N ILE A 45 -4.08 8.21 14.21
CA ILE A 45 -3.76 7.21 15.22
C ILE A 45 -2.62 7.74 16.09
N TYR A 46 -2.60 7.35 17.37
CA TYR A 46 -1.42 7.50 18.19
C TYR A 46 -0.49 6.32 17.90
N LEU A 47 0.79 6.61 17.68
CA LEU A 47 1.84 5.62 17.50
C LEU A 47 2.96 5.99 18.47
N ASP A 48 3.59 4.98 19.06
CA ASP A 48 4.66 5.21 20.02
C ASP A 48 5.84 5.95 19.37
N ALA A 49 6.46 6.84 20.14
CA ALA A 49 7.50 7.73 19.65
C ALA A 49 8.74 6.96 19.19
N ASP A 50 9.07 5.86 19.87
CA ASP A 50 10.18 4.97 19.55
C ASP A 50 9.98 4.24 18.21
N ILE A 51 8.76 3.80 17.91
CA ILE A 51 8.40 3.20 16.61
C ILE A 51 8.60 4.22 15.49
N VAL A 52 8.09 5.44 15.66
CA VAL A 52 8.26 6.52 14.67
C VAL A 52 9.75 6.82 14.45
N ASP A 53 10.52 6.91 15.53
CA ASP A 53 11.95 7.20 15.45
C ASP A 53 12.76 6.05 14.83
N HIS A 54 12.36 4.81 15.06
CA HIS A 54 12.95 3.64 14.39
C HIS A 54 12.82 3.75 12.87
N PHE A 55 11.61 3.99 12.36
CA PHE A 55 11.38 4.14 10.92
C PHE A 55 12.03 5.40 10.36
N LYS A 56 12.04 6.53 11.10
CA LYS A 56 12.77 7.73 10.68
C LYS A 56 14.27 7.46 10.50
N LYS A 57 14.91 6.74 11.43
CA LYS A 57 16.34 6.39 11.32
C LYS A 57 16.65 5.56 10.09
N GLN A 58 15.78 4.61 9.72
CA GLN A 58 15.96 3.79 8.51
C GLN A 58 15.92 4.61 7.20
N THR A 59 15.17 5.72 7.19
CA THR A 59 15.04 6.58 5.99
C THR A 59 16.18 7.56 5.75
N LYS A 60 17.10 7.74 6.71
CA LYS A 60 18.19 8.73 6.59
C LYS A 60 19.11 8.50 5.40
N ASN A 61 19.13 7.28 4.84
CA ASN A 61 20.02 6.90 3.74
C ASN A 61 19.27 6.51 2.45
N GLY A 62 17.95 6.71 2.36
CA GLY A 62 17.14 6.17 1.26
C GLY A 62 16.07 7.12 0.73
N SER A 63 15.67 6.92 -0.53
CA SER A 63 14.61 7.67 -1.22
C SER A 63 13.19 7.33 -0.77
N VAL A 64 13.03 6.50 0.27
CA VAL A 64 11.75 5.98 0.75
C VAL A 64 11.39 6.68 2.07
N GLY A 65 10.20 7.28 2.15
CA GLY A 65 9.74 7.96 3.36
C GLY A 65 9.28 6.99 4.47
N TYR A 66 9.33 7.44 5.73
CA TYR A 66 9.07 6.58 6.90
C TYR A 66 7.63 6.05 6.90
N GLN A 67 6.67 6.82 6.39
CA GLN A 67 5.29 6.38 6.20
C GLN A 67 5.19 5.18 5.26
N THR A 68 6.01 5.13 4.20
CA THR A 68 6.02 4.00 3.26
C THR A 68 6.53 2.75 3.95
N LEU A 69 7.59 2.86 4.77
CA LEU A 69 8.12 1.74 5.56
C LEU A 69 7.10 1.21 6.57
N ILE A 70 6.41 2.11 7.28
CA ILE A 70 5.33 1.72 8.20
C ILE A 70 4.23 0.94 7.44
N ASN A 71 3.78 1.47 6.30
CA ASN A 71 2.75 0.80 5.51
C ASN A 71 3.22 -0.54 4.95
N GLN A 72 4.51 -0.67 4.60
CA GLN A 72 5.07 -1.94 4.15
C GLN A 72 5.10 -2.96 5.28
N ALA A 73 5.56 -2.58 6.48
CA ALA A 73 5.55 -3.46 7.64
C ALA A 73 4.12 -3.91 8.00
N LEU A 74 3.12 -3.02 7.89
CA LEU A 74 1.72 -3.38 8.08
C LEU A 74 1.22 -4.37 7.02
N ARG A 75 1.63 -4.20 5.75
CA ARG A 75 1.30 -5.16 4.68
C ARG A 75 1.92 -6.51 4.92
N GLU A 76 3.20 -6.54 5.30
CA GLU A 76 3.89 -7.78 5.65
C GLU A 76 3.17 -8.51 6.78
N LYS A 77 2.61 -7.79 7.76
CA LYS A 77 1.79 -8.40 8.82
C LYS A 77 0.43 -8.93 8.35
N ILE A 78 -0.18 -8.30 7.35
CA ILE A 78 -1.43 -8.78 6.73
C ILE A 78 -1.14 -10.01 5.85
N ASP A 79 -0.05 -9.97 5.09
CA ASP A 79 0.32 -11.01 4.12
C ASP A 79 1.00 -12.21 4.78
N THR A 80 1.64 -12.03 5.95
CA THR A 80 1.95 -13.17 6.81
C THR A 80 0.63 -13.76 7.30
N PRO A 81 0.34 -15.04 7.03
CA PRO A 81 -0.81 -15.70 7.63
C PRO A 81 -0.59 -15.64 9.15
N THR A 82 -1.23 -14.67 9.78
CA THR A 82 -1.40 -14.68 11.22
C THR A 82 -2.13 -16.00 11.47
N ALA A 83 -1.69 -16.80 12.44
CA ALA A 83 -2.19 -18.15 12.76
C ALA A 83 -3.74 -18.31 12.86
N ILE A 84 -4.49 -17.22 12.73
CA ILE A 84 -5.95 -17.15 12.57
C ILE A 84 -6.43 -17.81 11.25
N ASP A 85 -5.61 -17.83 10.20
CA ASP A 85 -5.88 -18.53 8.94
C ASP A 85 -5.06 -19.84 8.83
N ASP A 86 -4.77 -20.49 9.96
CA ASP A 86 -4.29 -21.86 9.91
C ASP A 86 -5.35 -22.70 9.18
N PRO A 87 -5.01 -23.32 8.03
CA PRO A 87 -5.97 -24.13 7.28
C PRO A 87 -6.54 -25.25 8.15
N ILE A 88 -5.76 -25.71 9.13
CA ILE A 88 -6.14 -26.67 10.16
C ILE A 88 -7.21 -26.09 11.11
N GLU A 89 -7.06 -24.86 11.62
CA GLU A 89 -8.08 -24.22 12.45
C GLU A 89 -9.40 -24.05 11.67
N LYS A 90 -9.30 -23.65 10.40
CA LYS A 90 -10.45 -23.50 9.51
C LYS A 90 -11.15 -24.85 9.27
N LEU A 91 -10.38 -25.92 9.11
CA LEU A 91 -10.88 -27.29 8.98
C LEU A 91 -11.55 -27.79 10.27
N LEU A 92 -10.95 -27.49 11.42
CA LEU A 92 -11.43 -27.87 12.75
C LEU A 92 -12.71 -27.13 13.15
N LYS A 93 -12.88 -25.87 12.70
CA LYS A 93 -14.11 -25.09 12.94
C LYS A 93 -15.30 -25.60 12.10
N ASP A 94 -15.06 -26.34 11.01
CA ASP A 94 -16.13 -26.87 10.17
C ASP A 94 -16.75 -28.18 10.74
N LYS A 95 -17.92 -28.04 11.36
CA LYS A 95 -18.70 -29.14 11.93
C LYS A 95 -19.08 -30.21 10.91
N LYS A 96 -19.20 -29.90 9.61
CA LYS A 96 -19.51 -30.91 8.58
C LYS A 96 -18.32 -31.85 8.37
N ILE A 97 -17.10 -31.30 8.36
CA ILE A 97 -15.87 -32.08 8.20
C ILE A 97 -15.65 -32.98 9.41
N LEU A 98 -15.82 -32.45 10.63
CA LEU A 98 -15.73 -33.23 11.86
C LEU A 98 -16.73 -34.38 11.91
N ARG A 99 -17.96 -34.18 11.42
CA ARG A 99 -18.97 -35.24 11.34
C ARG A 99 -18.56 -36.36 10.36
N ARG A 100 -18.00 -36.01 9.21
CA ARG A 100 -17.52 -36.98 8.21
C ARG A 100 -16.32 -37.78 8.71
N LEU A 101 -15.37 -37.12 9.36
CA LEU A 101 -14.24 -37.79 10.02
C LEU A 101 -14.73 -38.77 11.09
N LYS A 102 -15.69 -38.35 11.92
CA LYS A 102 -16.29 -39.19 12.95
C LYS A 102 -17.00 -40.43 12.37
N SER A 103 -17.72 -40.29 11.25
CA SER A 103 -18.34 -41.44 10.60
C SER A 103 -17.31 -42.38 9.97
N SER A 104 -16.24 -41.84 9.39
CA SER A 104 -15.16 -42.64 8.80
C SER A 104 -14.40 -43.45 9.85
N LEU A 105 -14.19 -42.89 11.04
CA LEU A 105 -13.51 -43.57 12.16
C LEU A 105 -14.39 -44.60 12.88
N LYS A 106 -15.72 -44.49 12.76
CA LYS A 106 -16.67 -45.47 13.32
C LYS A 106 -16.95 -46.66 12.39
N GLY A 107 -16.55 -46.56 11.12
CA GLY A 107 -16.75 -47.59 10.10
C GLY A 107 -15.55 -48.51 9.87
N VAL A 108 -14.51 -48.39 10.69
CA VAL A 108 -13.35 -49.29 10.79
C VAL A 108 -13.45 -50.00 12.13
#